data_AF-A0ABD5VM47-F1
#
_entry.id   AF-A0ABD5VM47-F1
#
_cell.length_a   1.000
_cell.length_b   1.000
_cell.length_c   1.000
_cell.angle_alpha   90.00
_cell.angle_beta   90.00
_cell.angle_gamma   90.00
#
_symmetry.space_group_name_H-M   'P 1'
#
loop_
_entity.id
_entity.type
_entity.pdbx_description
1 polymer ?
#
loop_
_entity_poly.entity_id
_entity_poly.type
_entity_poly.pdbx_seq_one_letter_code
_entity_poly.pdbx_strand_id
1 'polypeptide(L)'
;MPEERTESISVELPKHVVKAVESRLPYTQYESVDEYVAVAIEALLREVNDPTEEAPDDTPAAEDVDVDAEALEERLNSLGYL
;
A
#
# COMPACT_ATOMS: atom_id res chain seq x y z
N MET A 1 -21.96 -6.30 -27.05
CA MET A 1 -21.04 -6.10 -25.92
C MET A 1 -19.92 -7.12 -26.13
N PRO A 2 -18.70 -6.72 -26.50
CA PRO A 2 -17.60 -7.68 -26.54
C PRO A 2 -17.32 -8.10 -25.09
N GLU A 3 -17.35 -9.40 -24.83
CA GLU A 3 -16.88 -9.97 -23.57
C GLU A 3 -15.36 -9.78 -23.56
N GLU A 4 -14.86 -8.93 -22.66
CA GLU A 4 -13.42 -8.85 -22.39
C GLU A 4 -13.00 -10.22 -21.86
N ARG A 5 -12.44 -11.05 -22.75
CA ARG A 5 -11.79 -12.29 -22.34
C ARG A 5 -10.61 -11.87 -21.50
N THR A 6 -10.71 -12.02 -20.19
CA THR A 6 -9.59 -11.83 -19.28
C THR A 6 -8.53 -12.88 -19.67
N GLU A 7 -7.54 -12.47 -20.46
CA GLU A 7 -6.46 -13.35 -20.89
C GLU A 7 -5.55 -13.62 -19.68
N SER A 8 -5.74 -14.77 -19.04
CA SER A 8 -4.91 -15.20 -17.91
C SER A 8 -3.75 -16.07 -18.40
N ILE A 9 -2.55 -15.79 -17.86
CA ILE A 9 -1.33 -16.57 -18.09
C ILE A 9 -0.90 -17.13 -16.73
N SER A 10 -0.60 -18.42 -16.67
CA SER A 10 -0.10 -19.06 -15.45
C SER A 10 1.42 -18.88 -15.33
N VAL A 11 1.88 -18.60 -14.10
CA VAL A 11 3.31 -18.46 -13.77
C VAL A 11 3.64 -19.40 -12.63
N GLU A 12 4.77 -20.10 -12.70
CA GLU A 12 5.20 -20.98 -11.63
C GLU A 12 5.90 -20.20 -10.53
N LEU A 13 5.33 -20.23 -9.32
CA LEU A 13 5.88 -19.58 -8.13
C LEU A 13 6.51 -20.60 -7.16
N PRO A 14 7.57 -20.23 -6.44
CA PRO A 14 8.11 -21.07 -5.38
C PRO A 14 7.06 -21.39 -4.31
N LYS A 15 7.01 -22.65 -3.85
CA LYS A 15 6.03 -23.10 -2.84
C LYS A 15 6.01 -22.27 -1.56
N HIS A 16 7.14 -21.71 -1.15
CA HIS A 16 7.22 -20.90 0.06
C HIS A 16 6.49 -19.55 -0.10
N VAL A 17 6.48 -18.98 -1.31
CA VAL A 17 5.76 -17.74 -1.63
C VAL A 17 4.26 -18.00 -1.60
N VAL A 18 3.82 -19.06 -2.28
CA VAL A 18 2.39 -19.46 -2.30
C VAL A 18 1.88 -19.70 -0.88
N LYS A 19 2.65 -20.39 -0.04
CA LYS A 19 2.27 -20.64 1.36
C LYS A 19 2.18 -19.34 2.19
N ALA A 20 3.06 -18.38 1.95
CA ALA A 20 3.00 -17.08 2.62
C ALA A 20 1.75 -16.29 2.20
N VAL A 21 1.40 -16.36 0.91
CA VAL A 21 0.17 -15.79 0.36
C VAL A 21 -1.06 -16.44 0.98
N GLU A 22 -1.16 -17.77 0.97
CA GLU A 22 -2.28 -18.51 1.56
C GLU A 22 -2.45 -18.20 3.05
N SER A 23 -1.35 -18.02 3.78
CA SER A 23 -1.39 -17.66 5.20
C SER A 23 -1.88 -16.23 5.43
N ARG A 24 -1.72 -15.33 4.46
CA ARG A 24 -2.18 -13.94 4.55
C ARG A 24 -3.61 -13.75 4.05
N LEU A 25 -4.04 -14.55 3.08
CA LEU A 25 -5.36 -14.42 2.43
C LEU A 25 -6.54 -14.21 3.41
N PRO A 26 -6.65 -14.95 4.54
CA PRO A 26 -7.76 -14.77 5.49
C PRO A 26 -7.80 -13.40 6.19
N TYR A 27 -6.71 -12.64 6.13
CA TYR A 27 -6.57 -11.31 6.72
C TYR A 27 -6.66 -10.20 5.67
N THR A 28 -7.15 -10.52 4.48
CA THR A 28 -7.32 -9.59 3.36
C THR A 28 -8.75 -9.59 2.87
N GLN A 29 -9.08 -8.63 2.02
CA GLN A 29 -10.41 -8.52 1.40
C GLN A 29 -10.62 -9.47 0.21
N TYR A 30 -9.60 -10.21 -0.20
CA TYR A 30 -9.62 -11.02 -1.42
C TYR A 30 -10.12 -12.42 -1.15
N GLU A 31 -10.82 -12.99 -2.12
CA GLU A 31 -11.49 -14.29 -1.96
C GLU A 31 -10.66 -15.45 -2.53
N SER A 32 -9.62 -15.13 -3.32
CA SER A 32 -8.75 -16.13 -3.94
C SER A 32 -7.28 -15.74 -3.91
N VAL A 33 -6.41 -16.75 -3.98
CA VAL A 33 -4.96 -16.58 -4.10
C VAL A 33 -4.63 -15.82 -5.39
N ASP A 34 -5.27 -16.16 -6.50
CA ASP A 34 -5.00 -15.54 -7.80
C ASP A 34 -5.31 -14.04 -7.79
N GLU A 35 -6.45 -13.65 -7.21
CA GLU A 35 -6.84 -12.25 -7.05
C GLU A 35 -5.85 -11.48 -6.17
N TYR A 36 -5.50 -12.03 -5.01
CA TYR A 36 -4.54 -11.40 -4.11
C TYR A 36 -3.17 -11.23 -4.75
N VAL A 37 -2.69 -12.26 -5.46
CA VAL A 37 -1.39 -12.23 -6.15
C VAL A 37 -1.40 -11.22 -7.28
N ALA A 38 -2.48 -11.14 -8.07
CA ALA A 38 -2.59 -10.15 -9.14
C ALA A 38 -2.45 -8.72 -8.61
N VAL A 39 -3.21 -8.36 -7.57
CA VAL A 39 -3.16 -7.02 -6.99
C VAL A 39 -1.81 -6.74 -6.33
N ALA A 40 -1.23 -7.72 -5.63
CA ALA A 40 0.09 -7.56 -5.00
C ALA A 40 1.19 -7.31 -6.04
N ILE A 41 1.15 -8.02 -7.18
CA ILE A 41 2.10 -7.83 -8.28
C ILE A 41 1.88 -6.48 -8.96
N GLU A 42 0.64 -6.06 -9.20
CA GLU A 42 0.35 -4.74 -9.76
C GLU A 42 0.86 -3.59 -8.88
N ALA A 43 0.66 -3.71 -7.56
CA ALA A 43 1.18 -2.74 -6.58
C ALA A 43 2.72 -2.68 -6.63
N LEU A 44 3.39 -3.84 -6.63
CA LEU A 44 4.85 -3.92 -6.74
C LEU A 44 5.36 -3.33 -8.06
N LEU A 45 4.68 -3.60 -9.18
CA LEU A 45 5.05 -3.05 -10.47
C LEU A 45 4.89 -1.54 -10.50
N ARG A 46 3.88 -0.99 -9.81
CA ARG A 46 3.74 0.47 -9.68
C ARG A 46 4.91 1.08 -8.92
N GLU A 47 5.25 0.52 -7.75
CA GLU A 47 6.38 0.96 -6.93
C GLU A 47 7.72 0.90 -7.70
N VAL A 48 7.95 -0.16 -8.48
CA VAL A 48 9.18 -0.28 -9.28
C VAL A 48 9.21 0.70 -10.45
N ASN A 49 8.06 0.99 -11.07
CA ASN A 49 7.98 1.89 -12.22
C ASN A 49 7.96 3.37 -11.81
N ASP A 50 7.52 3.68 -10.59
CA ASP A 50 7.53 5.02 -10.01
C ASP A 50 8.51 5.08 -8.83
N PRO A 51 9.83 5.28 -9.09
CA PRO A 51 10.83 5.36 -8.02
C PRO A 51 10.67 6.58 -7.11
N THR A 52 9.62 7.39 -7.32
CA THR A 52 9.28 8.58 -6.52
C THR A 52 8.07 8.39 -5.62
N GLU A 53 7.30 7.31 -5.75
CA GLU A 53 6.21 6.97 -4.82
C GLU A 53 6.74 5.99 -3.76
N GLU A 54 7.31 6.54 -2.69
CA GLU A 54 7.35 5.85 -1.40
C GLU A 54 5.93 5.36 -1.08
N ALA A 55 5.81 4.08 -0.70
CA ALA A 55 4.60 3.29 -0.42
C ALA A 55 3.30 4.07 -0.12
N PRO A 56 2.10 3.52 -0.46
CA PRO A 56 0.86 4.03 0.10
C PRO A 56 0.91 3.79 1.61
N ASP A 57 1.34 4.82 2.32
CA ASP A 57 1.23 4.95 3.74
C ASP A 57 -0.27 4.87 4.01
N ASP A 58 -0.71 3.76 4.61
CA ASP A 58 -2.05 3.62 5.21
C ASP A 58 -2.14 4.51 6.48
N THR A 59 -1.41 5.61 6.48
CA THR A 59 -1.51 6.74 7.37
C THR A 59 -2.42 7.72 6.65
N PRO A 60 -3.54 8.15 7.27
CA PRO A 60 -4.38 9.18 6.66
C PRO A 60 -3.45 10.33 6.32
N ALA A 61 -3.41 10.69 5.03
CA ALA A 61 -2.63 11.80 4.52
C ALA A 61 -2.72 12.91 5.55
N ALA A 62 -1.61 13.17 6.23
CA ALA A 62 -1.43 14.45 6.86
C ALA A 62 -1.44 15.39 5.65
N GLU A 63 -2.64 15.91 5.35
CA GLU A 63 -2.76 17.19 4.67
C GLU A 63 -1.63 18.03 5.25
N ASP A 64 -0.78 18.59 4.39
CA ASP A 64 0.24 19.55 4.80
C ASP A 64 -0.47 20.66 5.56
N VAL A 65 -0.65 20.46 6.87
CA VAL A 65 -1.12 21.47 7.79
C VAL A 65 0.08 22.37 7.83
N ASP A 66 -0.03 23.49 7.15
CA ASP A 66 0.84 24.65 7.23
C ASP A 66 0.88 25.06 8.72
N VAL A 67 1.66 24.33 9.52
CA VAL A 67 1.85 24.57 10.94
C VAL A 67 2.75 25.77 11.02
N ASP A 68 2.12 26.92 11.06
CA ASP A 68 2.76 28.20 11.34
C ASP A 68 3.69 28.03 12.54
N ALA A 69 5.00 28.09 12.25
CA ALA A 69 6.04 27.74 13.22
C ALA A 69 5.98 28.64 14.45
N GLU A 70 5.49 29.88 14.31
CA GLU A 70 5.30 30.82 15.42
C GLU A 70 4.19 30.35 16.37
N ALA A 71 3.09 29.82 15.84
CA ALA A 71 1.99 29.26 16.65
C ALA A 71 2.40 27.96 17.36
N LEU A 72 3.28 27.17 16.74
CA LEU A 72 3.83 25.96 17.37
C LEU A 72 4.78 26.32 18.53
N GLU A 73 5.65 27.31 18.34
CA GLU A 73 6.61 27.76 19.34
C GLU A 73 5.92 28.33 20.59
N GLU A 74 4.88 29.16 20.41
CA GLU A 74 4.09 29.71 21.52
C GLU A 74 3.42 28.59 22.35
N ARG A 75 2.90 27.56 21.67
CA ARG A 75 2.29 26.40 22.33
C ARG A 75 3.32 25.55 23.08
N LEU A 76 4.52 25.36 22.53
CA LEU A 76 5.59 24.61 23.19
C LEU A 76 6.15 25.35 24.41
N ASN A 77 6.26 26.68 24.34
CA ASN A 77 6.65 27.52 25.48
C ASN A 77 5.62 27.47 26.61
N SER A 78 4.32 27.55 26.27
CA SER A 78 3.21 27.43 27.23
C SER A 78 3.18 26.08 27.95
N LEU A 79 3.59 25.02 27.26
CA LEU A 79 3.69 23.67 27.82
C LEU A 79 5.04 23.38 28.52
N GLY A 80 6.00 24.31 28.47
CA GLY A 80 7.30 24.21 29.13
C GLY A 80 8.29 23.25 28.48
N TYR A 81 8.11 22.94 27.19
CA TYR A 81 9.03 22.10 26.42
C TYR A 81 10.19 22.88 25.80
N LEU A 82 10.16 24.21 25.92
CA LEU A 82 11.17 25.16 25.42
C LEU A 82 11.66 25.98 26.62
#